data_AF-A0A2D4P166-F1
#
_entry.id   AF-A0A2D4P166-F1
#
_cell.length_a   1.000
_cell.length_b   1.000
_cell.length_c   1.000
_cell.angle_alpha   90.00
_cell.angle_beta   90.00
_cell.angle_gamma   90.00
#
_symmetry.space_group_name_H-M   'P 1'
#
loop_
_entity.id
_entity.type
_entity.pdbx_description
1 polymer ?
#
loop_
_entity_poly.entity_id
_entity_poly.type
_entity_poly.pdbx_seq_one_letter_code
_entity_poly.pdbx_strand_id
1 'polypeptide(L)'
;SEDAQLIAQSIGQAFSVAYQEFLRANGINPEDLSQKEYSDLLNTQDMYNDDLIHFSKSENCKDVFIEKQKGEILGVVIVESGWGSILPTVIIANMMHGGPAEKSGKLNIGDQIMSINGTSLVGLPLSTCQSIIKGLKTQARVKLN
;
A
#
# COMPACT_ATOMS: atom_id res chain seq x y z
N SER A 1 31.82 -18.53 9.87
CA SER A 1 31.84 -19.43 8.71
C SER A 1 32.39 -18.65 7.53
N GLU A 2 33.28 -19.23 6.73
CA GLU A 2 33.86 -18.60 5.54
C GLU A 2 32.77 -18.12 4.56
N ASP A 3 31.67 -18.87 4.44
CA ASP A 3 30.52 -18.52 3.60
C ASP A 3 29.86 -17.19 4.02
N ALA A 4 29.74 -16.94 5.32
CA ALA A 4 29.13 -15.71 5.83
C ALA A 4 30.00 -14.48 5.49
N GLN A 5 31.32 -14.67 5.44
CA GLN A 5 32.27 -13.61 5.11
C GLN A 5 32.26 -13.31 3.62
N LEU A 6 32.15 -14.34 2.77
CA LEU A 6 32.00 -14.21 1.32
C LEU A 6 30.68 -13.49 0.95
N ILE A 7 29.59 -13.83 1.63
CA ILE A 7 28.28 -13.19 1.46
C ILE A 7 28.37 -11.71 1.84
N ALA A 8 28.93 -11.38 3.01
CA ALA A 8 29.06 -10.00 3.45
C ALA A 8 29.91 -9.15 2.49
N GLN A 9 31.01 -9.70 1.96
CA GLN A 9 31.83 -9.04 0.97
C GLN A 9 31.08 -8.80 -0.34
N SER A 10 30.37 -9.82 -0.83
CA SER A 10 29.60 -9.73 -2.08
C SER A 10 28.50 -8.68 -1.98
N ILE A 11 27.82 -8.59 -0.83
CA ILE A 11 26.82 -7.56 -0.56
C ILE A 11 27.45 -6.16 -0.54
N GLY A 12 28.57 -5.98 0.17
CA GLY A 12 29.27 -4.68 0.21
C GLY A 12 29.77 -4.21 -1.16
N GLN A 13 30.21 -5.14 -2.00
CA GLN A 13 30.56 -4.85 -3.39
C GLN A 13 29.35 -4.42 -4.22
N ALA A 14 28.21 -5.09 -4.07
CA ALA A 14 26.98 -4.72 -4.78
C ALA A 14 26.54 -3.28 -4.46
N PHE A 15 26.61 -2.86 -3.19
CA PHE A 15 26.31 -1.48 -2.80
C PHE A 15 27.28 -0.46 -3.42
N SER A 16 28.57 -0.80 -3.48
CA SER A 16 29.58 0.06 -4.09
C SER A 16 29.38 0.22 -5.60
N VAL A 17 29.00 -0.86 -6.30
CA VAL A 17 28.66 -0.82 -7.72
C VAL A 17 27.38 -0.01 -7.96
N ALA A 18 26.34 -0.20 -7.13
CA ALA A 18 25.10 0.56 -7.22
C ALA A 18 25.33 2.08 -7.07
N TYR A 19 26.21 2.49 -6.14
CA TYR A 19 26.60 3.88 -5.97
C TYR A 19 27.29 4.44 -7.23
N GLN A 20 28.25 3.73 -7.81
CA GLN A 20 28.93 4.17 -9.03
C GLN A 20 27.99 4.30 -10.23
N GLU A 21 27.07 3.33 -10.38
CA GLU A 21 26.03 3.36 -11.40
C GLU A 21 25.08 4.54 -11.21
N PHE A 22 24.67 4.83 -9.98
CA PHE A 22 23.84 5.98 -9.66
C PHE A 22 24.50 7.31 -10.05
N LEU A 23 25.78 7.50 -9.69
CA LEU A 23 26.54 8.69 -10.07
C LEU A 23 26.63 8.83 -11.59
N ARG A 24 27.00 7.73 -12.29
CA ARG A 24 27.14 7.72 -13.75
C ARG A 24 25.82 8.03 -14.46
N ALA A 25 24.72 7.41 -14.02
CA ALA A 25 23.41 7.58 -14.64
C ALA A 25 22.86 9.01 -14.48
N ASN A 26 23.21 9.69 -13.39
CA ASN A 26 22.72 11.03 -13.07
C ASN A 26 23.74 12.13 -13.37
N GLY A 27 24.93 11.81 -13.87
CA GLY A 27 25.99 12.77 -14.16
C GLY A 27 26.52 13.51 -12.93
N ILE A 28 26.52 12.84 -11.77
CA ILE A 28 26.97 13.40 -10.49
C ILE A 28 28.46 13.09 -10.30
N ASN A 29 29.26 14.08 -9.89
CA ASN A 29 30.66 13.82 -9.60
C ASN A 29 30.80 13.13 -8.23
N PRO A 30 31.77 12.21 -8.06
CA PRO A 30 32.02 11.55 -6.77
C PRO A 30 32.44 12.52 -5.65
N GLU A 31 32.89 13.73 -6.00
CA GLU A 31 33.24 14.79 -5.03
C GLU A 31 32.00 15.53 -4.51
N ASP A 32 30.90 15.53 -5.29
CA ASP A 32 29.65 16.22 -4.96
C ASP A 32 28.72 15.37 -4.07
N LEU A 33 28.89 14.04 -4.11
CA LEU A 33 28.14 13.10 -3.29
C LEU A 33 29.02 11.90 -2.97
N SER A 34 29.47 11.78 -1.72
CA SER A 34 30.30 10.66 -1.29
C SER A 34 29.48 9.38 -1.10
N GLN A 35 30.16 8.22 -1.11
CA GLN A 35 29.53 6.93 -0.84
C GLN A 35 28.88 6.87 0.54
N LYS A 36 29.46 7.58 1.52
CA LYS A 36 28.90 7.69 2.87
C LYS A 36 27.60 8.49 2.86
N GLU A 37 27.57 9.65 2.20
CA GLU A 37 26.36 10.46 2.07
C GLU A 37 25.26 9.75 1.28
N TYR A 38 25.63 8.99 0.23
CA TYR A 38 24.71 8.13 -0.50
C TYR A 38 24.11 7.04 0.40
N SER A 39 24.93 6.35 1.20
CA SER A 39 24.45 5.38 2.20
C SER A 39 23.59 6.05 3.28
N ASP A 40 23.99 7.22 3.78
CA ASP A 40 23.24 7.96 4.79
C ASP A 40 21.89 8.41 4.22
N LEU A 41 21.80 8.83 2.95
CA LEU A 41 20.54 9.12 2.27
C LEU A 41 19.65 7.89 2.09
N LEU A 42 20.23 6.73 1.73
CA LEU A 42 19.51 5.45 1.68
C LEU A 42 18.97 5.05 3.06
N ASN A 43 19.73 5.30 4.12
CA ASN A 43 19.28 5.07 5.50
C ASN A 43 18.27 6.13 5.95
N THR A 44 18.37 7.38 5.48
CA THR A 44 17.41 8.45 5.82
C THR A 44 16.07 8.26 5.09
N GLN A 45 16.04 7.48 4.01
CA GLN A 45 14.79 6.97 3.42
C GLN A 45 14.00 6.07 4.38
N ASP A 46 14.52 5.73 5.57
CA ASP A 46 13.72 5.14 6.66
C ASP A 46 12.66 6.09 7.23
N MET A 47 12.68 7.40 6.95
CA MET A 47 11.54 8.28 7.25
C MET A 47 10.30 7.98 6.39
N TYR A 48 10.45 7.27 5.26
CA TYR A 48 9.34 6.74 4.44
C TYR A 48 8.95 5.31 4.86
N ASN A 49 9.69 4.69 5.78
CA ASN A 49 9.38 3.36 6.29
C ASN A 49 8.34 3.37 7.42
N ASP A 50 8.10 4.49 8.10
CA ASP A 50 7.10 4.51 9.18
C ASP A 50 5.68 4.25 8.65
N ASP A 51 5.32 4.78 7.48
CA ASP A 51 4.05 4.47 6.82
C ASP A 51 4.00 3.01 6.35
N LEU A 52 5.09 2.49 5.75
CA LEU A 52 5.16 1.08 5.35
C LEU A 52 5.05 0.13 6.55
N ILE A 53 5.69 0.46 7.67
CA ILE A 53 5.62 -0.27 8.93
C ILE A 53 4.23 -0.12 9.55
N HIS A 54 3.60 1.05 9.46
CA HIS A 54 2.22 1.29 9.90
C HIS A 54 1.20 0.47 9.08
N PHE A 55 1.42 0.29 7.78
CA PHE A 55 0.60 -0.55 6.90
C PHE A 55 0.97 -2.04 6.98
N SER A 56 2.21 -2.39 7.31
CA SER A 56 2.66 -3.78 7.47
C SER A 56 2.34 -4.35 8.85
N LYS A 57 2.02 -3.50 9.83
CA LYS A 57 1.46 -3.93 11.11
C LYS A 57 0.07 -4.51 10.88
N SER A 58 -0.01 -5.84 10.90
CA SER A 58 -1.26 -6.62 10.83
C SER A 58 -2.29 -6.20 11.90
N GLU A 59 -1.85 -5.51 12.95
CA GLU A 59 -2.67 -4.94 14.02
C GLU A 59 -3.64 -3.84 13.53
N ASN A 60 -3.32 -3.16 12.43
CA ASN A 60 -4.15 -2.13 11.82
C ASN A 60 -5.06 -2.66 10.69
N CYS A 61 -4.93 -3.94 10.35
CA CYS A 61 -5.57 -4.54 9.19
C CYS A 61 -6.71 -5.45 9.64
N LYS A 62 -7.96 -5.02 9.43
CA LYS A 62 -9.14 -5.72 9.96
C LYS A 62 -9.93 -6.37 8.85
N ASP A 63 -9.99 -7.70 8.87
CA ASP A 63 -10.91 -8.44 8.02
C ASP A 63 -12.36 -8.17 8.44
N VAL A 64 -13.11 -7.52 7.54
CA VAL A 64 -14.53 -7.19 7.71
C VAL A 64 -15.36 -8.02 6.75
N PHE A 65 -16.37 -8.70 7.29
CA PHE A 65 -17.36 -9.43 6.48
C PHE A 65 -18.71 -8.72 6.55
N ILE A 66 -19.23 -8.37 5.37
CA ILE A 66 -20.55 -7.78 5.19
C ILE A 66 -21.44 -8.79 4.49
N GLU A 67 -22.60 -9.04 5.08
CA GLU A 67 -23.67 -9.82 4.48
C GLU A 67 -24.70 -8.88 3.87
N LYS A 68 -25.18 -9.22 2.68
CA LYS A 68 -26.19 -8.44 1.97
C LYS A 68 -27.03 -9.33 1.06
N GLN A 69 -28.15 -8.82 0.58
CA GLN A 69 -28.94 -9.56 -0.39
C GLN A 69 -28.27 -9.54 -1.78
N LYS A 70 -28.41 -10.65 -2.52
CA LYS A 70 -27.99 -10.68 -3.93
C LYS A 70 -28.85 -9.68 -4.70
N GLY A 71 -28.21 -8.81 -5.47
CA GLY A 71 -28.87 -7.70 -6.17
C GLY A 71 -28.75 -6.35 -5.46
N GLU A 72 -28.42 -6.33 -4.16
CA GLU A 72 -28.20 -5.08 -3.41
C GLU A 72 -26.77 -4.58 -3.59
N ILE A 73 -26.57 -3.27 -3.58
CA ILE A 73 -25.23 -2.66 -3.62
C ILE A 73 -24.63 -2.59 -2.21
N LEU A 74 -23.30 -2.55 -2.10
CA LEU A 74 -22.64 -2.45 -0.79
C LEU A 74 -22.98 -1.12 -0.07
N GLY A 75 -23.23 -0.06 -0.83
CA GLY A 75 -23.63 1.24 -0.29
C GLY A 75 -22.47 2.06 0.25
N VAL A 76 -21.29 1.98 -0.39
CA VAL A 76 -20.11 2.80 -0.05
C VAL A 76 -19.75 3.73 -1.21
N VAL A 77 -19.28 4.92 -0.87
CA VAL A 77 -18.65 5.87 -1.79
C VAL A 77 -17.18 5.91 -1.45
N ILE A 78 -16.33 5.74 -2.46
CA ILE A 78 -14.87 5.71 -2.30
C ILE A 78 -14.19 6.85 -3.05
N VAL A 79 -13.08 7.32 -2.50
CA VAL A 79 -12.17 8.30 -3.10
C VAL A 79 -10.74 7.77 -3.05
N GLU A 80 -9.85 8.32 -3.85
CA GLU A 80 -8.41 7.99 -3.77
C GLU A 80 -7.82 8.45 -2.44
N SER A 81 -6.83 7.72 -1.93
CA SER A 81 -6.12 8.02 -0.68
C SER A 81 -5.32 9.33 -0.67
N GLY A 82 -5.40 10.12 -1.74
CA GLY A 82 -4.74 11.43 -1.87
C GLY A 82 -3.32 11.37 -2.40
N TRP A 83 -2.82 12.54 -2.83
CA TRP A 83 -1.44 12.73 -3.28
C TRP A 83 -0.47 12.60 -2.10
N GLY A 84 0.53 11.74 -2.23
CA GLY A 84 1.54 11.48 -1.19
C GLY A 84 1.34 10.20 -0.40
N SER A 85 0.27 9.44 -0.64
CA SER A 85 0.11 8.10 -0.06
C SER A 85 1.12 7.12 -0.67
N ILE A 86 1.96 6.48 0.16
CA ILE A 86 2.92 5.46 -0.28
C ILE A 86 2.23 4.26 -0.93
N LEU A 87 1.04 3.90 -0.44
CA LEU A 87 0.18 2.92 -1.06
C LEU A 87 -1.03 3.67 -1.62
N PRO A 88 -1.10 3.93 -2.94
CA PRO A 88 -2.29 4.48 -3.55
C PRO A 88 -3.42 3.45 -3.44
N THR A 89 -4.44 3.76 -2.65
CA THR A 89 -5.63 2.91 -2.43
C THR A 89 -6.88 3.79 -2.38
N VAL A 90 -7.99 3.25 -1.90
CA VAL A 90 -9.27 3.93 -1.80
C VAL A 90 -9.74 4.03 -0.35
N ILE A 91 -10.34 5.17 -0.01
CA ILE A 91 -10.87 5.49 1.31
C ILE A 91 -12.40 5.60 1.22
N ILE A 92 -13.11 5.12 2.24
CA ILE A 92 -14.56 5.30 2.36
C ILE A 92 -14.85 6.78 2.67
N ALA A 93 -15.33 7.52 1.67
CA ALA A 93 -15.72 8.91 1.82
C ALA A 93 -17.15 9.08 2.37
N ASN A 94 -18.03 8.12 2.08
CA ASN A 94 -19.41 8.15 2.55
C ASN A 94 -20.05 6.75 2.53
N MET A 95 -21.12 6.57 3.30
CA MET A 95 -21.94 5.37 3.29
C MET A 95 -23.41 5.73 3.06
N MET A 96 -24.12 4.86 2.35
CA MET A 96 -25.55 4.97 2.12
C MET A 96 -26.31 4.66 3.41
N HIS A 97 -27.19 5.58 3.82
CA HIS A 97 -28.04 5.37 4.98
C HIS A 97 -28.98 4.17 4.79
N GLY A 98 -29.02 3.28 5.78
CA GLY A 98 -29.72 2.02 5.73
C GLY A 98 -29.12 0.99 4.76
N GLY A 99 -27.95 1.25 4.17
CA GLY A 99 -27.27 0.33 3.26
C GLY A 99 -26.56 -0.82 4.01
N PRO A 100 -26.13 -1.88 3.32
CA PRO A 100 -25.45 -3.01 3.96
C PRO A 100 -24.17 -2.65 4.70
N ALA A 101 -23.37 -1.72 4.16
CA ALA A 101 -22.16 -1.24 4.82
C ALA A 101 -22.46 -0.55 6.16
N GLU A 102 -23.39 0.42 6.17
CA GLU A 102 -23.78 1.14 7.40
C GLU A 102 -24.45 0.19 8.41
N LYS A 103 -25.42 -0.63 7.97
CA LYS A 103 -26.12 -1.61 8.82
C LYS A 103 -25.19 -2.62 9.49
N SER A 104 -24.06 -2.94 8.85
CA SER A 104 -23.09 -3.86 9.44
C SER A 104 -22.44 -3.28 10.71
N GLY A 105 -22.31 -1.96 10.81
CA GLY A 105 -21.59 -1.27 11.88
C GLY A 105 -20.09 -1.60 11.95
N LYS A 106 -19.54 -2.28 10.94
CA LYS A 106 -18.14 -2.77 10.93
C LYS A 106 -17.19 -1.87 10.16
N LEU A 107 -17.72 -0.95 9.36
CA LEU A 107 -16.98 0.03 8.56
C LEU A 107 -17.31 1.43 9.03
N ASN A 108 -16.33 2.33 8.91
CA ASN A 108 -16.46 3.75 9.18
C ASN A 108 -16.06 4.59 7.97
N ILE A 109 -16.56 5.82 7.94
CA ILE A 109 -16.04 6.84 7.02
C ILE A 109 -14.60 7.15 7.42
N GLY A 110 -13.71 7.21 6.44
CA GLY A 110 -12.27 7.35 6.64
C GLY A 110 -11.51 6.02 6.62
N ASP A 111 -12.19 4.88 6.68
CA ASP A 111 -11.54 3.57 6.58
C ASP A 111 -10.92 3.40 5.17
N GLN A 112 -9.67 2.95 5.15
CA GLN A 112 -8.94 2.64 3.93
C GLN A 112 -9.16 1.16 3.57
N ILE A 113 -9.50 0.89 2.32
CA ILE A 113 -9.74 -0.47 1.83
C ILE A 113 -8.51 -0.93 1.05
N MET A 114 -7.89 -2.00 1.53
CA MET A 114 -6.72 -2.63 0.93
C MET A 114 -7.12 -3.73 -0.04
N SER A 115 -8.15 -4.51 0.26
CA SER A 115 -8.64 -5.55 -0.65
C SER A 115 -10.12 -5.85 -0.51
N ILE A 116 -10.69 -6.43 -1.56
CA ILE A 116 -12.07 -6.92 -1.59
C ILE A 116 -12.08 -8.35 -2.14
N ASN A 117 -12.59 -9.29 -1.35
CA ASN A 117 -12.64 -10.72 -1.67
C ASN A 117 -11.28 -11.31 -2.12
N GLY A 118 -10.19 -10.81 -1.54
CA GLY A 118 -8.83 -11.23 -1.89
C GLY A 118 -8.25 -10.54 -3.13
N THR A 119 -9.02 -9.70 -3.83
CA THR A 119 -8.48 -8.81 -4.86
C THR A 119 -7.94 -7.54 -4.22
N SER A 120 -6.63 -7.32 -4.33
CA SER A 120 -6.00 -6.09 -3.87
C SER A 120 -6.51 -4.87 -4.65
N LEU A 121 -6.76 -3.77 -3.95
CA LEU A 121 -7.09 -2.47 -4.54
C LEU A 121 -5.89 -1.53 -4.61
N VAL A 122 -4.75 -1.93 -4.02
CA VAL A 122 -3.53 -1.12 -3.98
C VAL A 122 -2.98 -0.95 -5.40
N GLY A 123 -2.68 0.30 -5.77
CA GLY A 123 -2.14 0.67 -7.08
C GLY A 123 -3.16 0.67 -8.20
N LEU A 124 -4.42 0.31 -7.95
CA LEU A 124 -5.44 0.31 -8.98
C LEU A 124 -6.02 1.73 -9.17
N PRO A 125 -6.33 2.14 -10.42
CA PRO A 125 -7.06 3.38 -10.67
C PRO A 125 -8.42 3.38 -9.96
N LEU A 126 -8.88 4.55 -9.50
CA LEU A 126 -10.18 4.69 -8.83
C LEU A 126 -11.34 4.07 -9.62
N SER A 127 -11.35 4.25 -10.94
CA SER A 127 -12.38 3.70 -11.83
C SER A 127 -12.45 2.17 -11.80
N THR A 128 -11.30 1.50 -11.68
CA THR A 128 -11.20 0.05 -11.54
C THR A 128 -11.74 -0.39 -10.18
N CYS A 129 -11.35 0.28 -9.09
CA CYS A 129 -11.86 0.00 -7.74
C CYS A 129 -13.39 0.17 -7.67
N GLN A 130 -13.91 1.25 -8.25
CA GLN A 130 -15.36 1.48 -8.34
C GLN A 130 -16.07 0.37 -9.13
N SER A 131 -15.46 -0.14 -10.19
CA SER A 131 -16.00 -1.23 -11.00
C SER A 131 -16.03 -2.55 -10.21
N ILE A 132 -14.98 -2.84 -9.44
CA ILE A 132 -14.93 -4.00 -8.52
C ILE A 132 -16.07 -3.90 -7.49
N ILE A 133 -16.23 -2.76 -6.83
CA ILE A 133 -17.29 -2.54 -5.83
C ILE A 133 -18.69 -2.69 -6.45
N LYS A 134 -18.91 -2.16 -7.65
CA LYS A 134 -20.17 -2.33 -8.38
C LYS A 134 -20.44 -3.79 -8.72
N GLY A 135 -19.40 -4.56 -9.04
CA GLY A 135 -19.47 -6.00 -9.31
C GLY A 135 -19.95 -6.85 -8.13
N LEU A 136 -19.80 -6.34 -6.89
CA LEU A 136 -20.26 -7.04 -5.67
C LEU A 136 -21.77 -7.20 -5.59
N LYS A 137 -22.54 -6.51 -6.45
CA LYS A 137 -24.00 -6.58 -6.48
C LYS A 137 -24.52 -8.02 -6.50
N THR A 138 -23.86 -8.94 -7.21
CA THR A 138 -24.29 -10.34 -7.35
C THR A 138 -23.93 -11.22 -6.14
N GLN A 139 -23.10 -10.75 -5.23
CA GLN A 139 -22.61 -11.52 -4.09
C GLN A 139 -23.48 -11.34 -2.84
N ALA A 140 -23.59 -12.39 -2.03
CA ALA A 140 -24.33 -12.34 -0.75
C ALA A 140 -23.42 -12.00 0.45
N ARG A 141 -22.11 -12.20 0.30
CA ARG A 141 -21.11 -11.92 1.32
C ARG A 141 -19.90 -11.28 0.66
N VAL A 142 -19.40 -10.21 1.28
CA VAL A 142 -18.21 -9.48 0.85
C VAL A 142 -17.20 -9.50 1.98
N LYS A 143 -15.96 -9.87 1.67
CA LYS A 143 -14.81 -9.70 2.57
C LYS A 143 -14.07 -8.43 2.18
N LEU A 144 -13.85 -7.52 3.12
CA LEU A 144 -12.97 -6.36 3.00
C LEU A 144 -11.82 -6.50 3.98
N ASN A 145 -10.71 -5.86 3.65
CA ASN A 145 -9.52 -5.75 4.49
C ASN A 145 -8.93 -4.35 4.29
#